data_AF-A0A0U2JEI6-F1
#
_entry.id   AF-A0A0U2JEI6-F1
#
_cell.length_a   1.000
_cell.length_b   1.000
_cell.length_c   1.000
_cell.angle_alpha   90.00
_cell.angle_beta   90.00
_cell.angle_gamma   90.00
#
_symmetry.space_group_name_H-M   'P 1'
#
loop_
_entity.id
_entity.type
_entity.pdbx_description
1 polymer ?
#
loop_
_entity_poly.entity_id
_entity_poly.type
_entity_poly.pdbx_seq_one_letter_code
_entity_poly.pdbx_strand_id
1 'polypeptide(L)'
;MNRKSFLTFVALFILGFTLAAPALTRADGVVIVDPPPCDTGECPPVMIGDQLNVKSHRVDVTIADQIATTKIDQVFHNPNDWVAQGTYIFPI
;
A
#
# COMPACT_ATOMS: atom_id res chain seq x y z
N MET A 1 -8.20 18.92 -37.37
CA MET A 1 -8.67 17.61 -36.83
C MET A 1 -10.19 17.66 -36.70
N ASN A 2 -10.91 16.70 -37.27
CA ASN A 2 -12.38 16.74 -37.27
C ASN A 2 -12.91 16.57 -35.83
N ARG A 3 -13.91 17.35 -35.43
CA ARG A 3 -14.50 17.33 -34.08
C ARG A 3 -14.88 15.93 -33.60
N LYS A 4 -15.36 15.07 -34.52
CA LYS A 4 -15.65 13.65 -34.23
C LYS A 4 -14.39 12.85 -33.90
N SER A 5 -13.33 13.01 -34.69
CA SER A 5 -12.03 12.36 -34.48
C SER A 5 -11.38 12.79 -33.16
N PHE A 6 -11.52 14.07 -32.78
CA PHE A 6 -11.07 14.56 -31.49
C PHE A 6 -11.86 13.94 -30.32
N LEU A 7 -13.19 13.89 -30.40
CA LEU A 7 -14.03 13.27 -29.37
C LEU A 7 -13.74 11.77 -29.20
N THR A 8 -13.54 11.04 -30.29
CA THR A 8 -13.16 9.61 -30.22
C THR A 8 -11.81 9.43 -29.55
N PHE A 9 -10.83 10.28 -29.86
CA PHE A 9 -9.51 10.25 -29.21
C PHE A 9 -9.61 10.50 -27.69
N VAL A 10 -10.40 11.50 -27.29
CA VAL A 10 -10.62 11.81 -25.86
C VAL A 10 -11.30 10.64 -25.14
N ALA A 11 -12.33 10.04 -25.75
CA ALA A 11 -13.02 8.89 -25.15
C ALA A 11 -12.10 7.67 -24.99
N LEU A 12 -11.27 7.36 -25.99
CA LEU A 12 -10.29 6.28 -25.91
C LEU A 12 -9.20 6.57 -24.88
N PHE A 13 -8.77 7.82 -24.75
CA PHE A 13 -7.81 8.22 -23.73
C PHE A 13 -8.37 8.04 -22.31
N ILE A 14 -9.61 8.49 -22.08
CA ILE A 14 -10.30 8.31 -20.79
C ILE A 14 -10.46 6.82 -20.47
N LEU A 15 -10.92 6.02 -21.44
CA LEU A 15 -11.11 4.58 -21.25
C LEU A 15 -9.79 3.85 -20.97
N GLY A 16 -8.72 4.20 -21.70
CA GLY A 16 -7.39 3.65 -21.45
C GLY A 16 -6.85 4.02 -20.08
N PHE A 17 -7.08 5.26 -19.64
CA PHE A 17 -6.64 5.74 -18.33
C PHE A 17 -7.41 5.06 -17.18
N THR A 18 -8.73 4.87 -17.31
CA THR A 18 -9.52 4.20 -16.27
C THR A 18 -9.18 2.72 -16.13
N LEU A 19 -8.89 2.02 -17.24
CA LEU A 19 -8.47 0.62 -17.21
C LEU A 19 -7.06 0.43 -16.62
N ALA A 20 -6.18 1.42 -16.75
CA ALA A 20 -4.81 1.36 -16.22
C ALA A 20 -4.68 1.82 -14.75
N ALA A 21 -5.67 2.54 -14.22
CA ALA A 21 -5.64 3.10 -12.86
C ALA A 21 -5.37 2.08 -11.72
N PRO A 22 -5.89 0.82 -11.74
CA PRO A 22 -5.61 -0.15 -10.69
C PRO A 22 -4.12 -0.52 -10.56
N ALA A 23 -3.34 -0.37 -11.63
CA ALA A 23 -1.91 -0.65 -11.60
C ALA A 23 -1.10 0.45 -10.88
N LEU A 24 -1.69 1.62 -10.63
CA LEU A 24 -1.02 2.76 -9.99
C LEU A 24 -1.24 2.80 -8.47
N THR A 25 -2.18 2.02 -7.93
CA THR A 25 -2.43 1.98 -6.49
C THR A 25 -1.48 1.01 -5.81
N ARG A 26 -0.43 1.52 -5.17
CA ARG A 26 0.37 0.77 -4.20
C ARG A 26 -0.37 0.81 -2.87
N ALA A 27 -1.22 -0.17 -2.62
CA ALA A 27 -1.92 -0.31 -1.34
C ALA A 27 -0.96 -0.85 -0.28
N ASP A 28 0.15 -0.15 -0.04
CA ASP A 28 1.19 -0.60 0.89
C ASP A 28 0.71 -0.33 2.32
N GLY A 29 0.26 -1.39 3.00
CA GLY A 29 0.07 -1.33 4.45
C GLY A 29 1.41 -1.25 5.17
N VAL A 30 1.46 -0.53 6.28
CA VAL A 30 2.66 -0.38 7.11
C VAL A 30 2.34 -0.69 8.55
N VAL A 31 3.26 -1.37 9.24
CA VAL A 31 3.22 -1.49 10.70
C VAL A 31 4.06 -0.36 11.26
N ILE A 32 3.45 0.55 12.03
CA ILE A 32 4.18 1.53 12.82
C ILE A 32 4.58 0.84 14.12
N VAL A 33 5.88 0.53 14.25
CA VAL A 33 6.44 -0.13 15.44
C VAL A 33 6.44 0.83 16.63
N ASP A 34 5.91 0.36 17.76
CA ASP A 34 5.93 1.04 19.04
C ASP A 34 7.32 0.98 19.68
N PRO A 35 7.72 1.99 20.47
CA PRO A 35 8.96 1.93 21.23
C PRO A 35 8.97 0.74 22.20
N PRO A 36 10.10 0.02 22.32
CA PRO A 36 10.22 -1.04 23.32
C PRO A 36 10.06 -0.44 24.74
N PRO A 37 9.53 -1.21 25.72
CA PRO A 37 9.41 -0.75 27.10
C PRO A 37 10.79 -0.43 27.68
N CYS A 38 10.90 0.70 28.39
CA CYS A 38 12.16 1.14 28.99
C CYS A 38 12.01 1.27 30.51
N ASP A 39 12.98 0.74 31.25
CA ASP A 39 12.94 0.67 32.71
C ASP A 39 13.00 2.05 33.40
N THR A 40 13.55 3.05 32.71
CA THR A 40 13.90 4.36 33.30
C THR A 40 13.02 5.53 32.84
N GLY A 41 11.91 5.28 32.15
CA GLY A 41 10.92 6.30 31.75
C GLY A 41 11.31 7.17 30.54
N GLU A 42 12.60 7.34 30.24
CA GLU A 42 13.08 7.92 28.98
C GLU A 42 13.43 6.79 28.00
N CYS A 43 12.55 6.56 27.02
CA CYS A 43 12.83 5.64 25.94
C CYS A 43 13.67 6.31 24.84
N PRO A 44 14.72 5.64 24.32
CA PRO A 44 15.36 6.11 23.10
C PRO A 44 14.32 6.19 21.97
N PRO A 45 14.42 7.20 21.09
CA PRO A 45 13.48 7.35 19.98
C PRO A 45 13.58 6.13 19.05
N VAL A 46 12.43 5.62 18.62
CA VAL A 46 12.38 4.57 17.60
C VAL A 46 12.91 5.14 16.31
N MET A 47 14.02 4.58 15.82
CA MET A 47 14.61 5.01 14.57
C MET A 47 13.82 4.39 13.41
N ILE A 48 13.80 5.07 12.25
CA ILE A 48 13.15 4.52 11.04
C ILE A 48 13.72 3.14 10.69
N GLY A 49 14.99 2.87 11.04
CA GLY A 49 15.64 1.57 10.85
C GLY A 49 15.08 0.43 11.73
N ASP A 50 14.33 0.74 12.78
CA ASP A 50 13.75 -0.24 13.69
C ASP A 50 12.40 -0.78 13.20
N GLN A 51 11.93 -0.32 12.03
CA GLN A 51 10.68 -0.75 11.41
C GLN A 51 10.79 -2.13 10.77
N LEU A 52 9.64 -2.76 10.55
CA LEU A 52 9.58 -4.05 9.86
C LEU A 52 9.90 -3.89 8.37
N ASN A 53 10.72 -4.79 7.84
CA ASN A 53 11.01 -4.84 6.41
C ASN A 53 9.90 -5.55 5.65
N VAL A 54 9.37 -4.93 4.59
CA VAL A 54 8.43 -5.59 3.68
C VAL A 54 9.20 -6.53 2.75
N LYS A 55 9.07 -7.84 2.95
CA LYS A 55 9.74 -8.86 2.12
C LYS A 55 8.99 -9.15 0.83
N SER A 56 7.67 -9.15 0.89
CA SER A 56 6.82 -9.29 -0.28
C SER A 56 5.51 -8.56 -0.05
N HIS A 57 4.99 -7.99 -1.12
CA HIS A 57 3.67 -7.41 -1.15
C HIS A 57 3.02 -7.75 -2.50
N ARG A 58 1.90 -8.46 -2.45
CA ARG A 58 1.11 -8.86 -3.62
C ARG A 58 -0.32 -8.39 -3.42
N VAL A 59 -0.84 -7.72 -4.45
CA VAL A 59 -2.21 -7.22 -4.50
C VAL A 59 -2.90 -7.86 -5.69
N ASP A 60 -4.00 -8.55 -5.42
CA ASP A 60 -4.87 -9.14 -6.43
C ASP A 60 -6.22 -8.44 -6.38
N VAL A 61 -6.58 -7.74 -7.45
CA VAL A 61 -7.86 -7.02 -7.56
C VAL A 61 -8.73 -7.72 -8.60
N THR A 62 -9.94 -8.09 -8.21
CA THR A 62 -10.96 -8.62 -9.13
C THR A 62 -12.14 -7.67 -9.17
N ILE A 63 -12.53 -7.25 -10.38
CA ILE A 63 -13.70 -6.40 -10.61
C ILE A 63 -14.76 -7.22 -11.34
N ALA A 64 -15.90 -7.44 -10.69
CA ALA A 64 -17.04 -8.13 -11.25
C ALA A 64 -18.33 -7.43 -10.80
N ASP A 65 -19.29 -7.26 -11.70
CA ASP A 65 -20.59 -6.66 -11.41
C ASP A 65 -20.50 -5.31 -10.66
N GLN A 66 -19.53 -4.48 -11.07
CA GLN A 66 -19.22 -3.17 -10.47
C GLN A 66 -18.72 -3.22 -9.01
N ILE A 67 -18.31 -4.38 -8.52
CA ILE A 67 -17.71 -4.58 -7.20
C ILE A 67 -16.22 -4.91 -7.38
N ALA A 68 -15.35 -4.14 -6.72
CA ALA A 68 -13.93 -4.43 -6.63
C ALA A 68 -13.64 -5.21 -5.34
N THR A 69 -13.18 -6.46 -5.46
CA THR A 69 -12.65 -7.25 -4.35
C THR A 69 -11.14 -7.23 -4.42
N THR A 70 -10.50 -6.77 -3.34
CA THR A 70 -9.05 -6.65 -3.24
C THR A 70 -8.53 -7.64 -2.21
N LYS A 71 -7.64 -8.55 -2.65
CA LYS A 71 -6.90 -9.47 -1.78
C LYS A 71 -5.46 -9.02 -1.69
N ILE A 72 -4.92 -9.02 -0.48
CA ILE A 72 -3.57 -8.54 -0.20
C ILE A 72 -2.82 -9.58 0.59
N ASP A 73 -1.70 -10.02 0.03
CA ASP A 73 -0.74 -10.90 0.67
C ASP A 73 0.55 -10.10 0.93
N GLN A 74 0.82 -9.77 2.20
CA GLN A 74 1.99 -9.00 2.61
C GLN A 74 2.79 -9.75 3.69
N VAL A 75 4.12 -9.79 3.52
CA VAL A 75 5.04 -10.46 4.45
C VAL A 75 6.00 -9.44 5.04
N PHE A 76 6.03 -9.36 6.36
CA PHE A 76 6.94 -8.52 7.13
C PHE A 76 8.05 -9.37 7.75
N HIS A 77 9.27 -8.83 7.77
CA HIS A 77 10.41 -9.39 8.47
C HIS A 77 10.88 -8.41 9.54
N ASN A 78 10.88 -8.84 10.80
CA ASN A 78 11.48 -8.10 11.90
C ASN A 78 13.01 -8.28 11.86
N PRO A 79 13.80 -7.26 11.50
CA PRO A 79 15.26 -7.38 11.49
C PRO A 79 15.88 -7.22 12.90
N ASN A 80 15.09 -6.81 13.89
CA ASN A 80 15.57 -6.47 15.22
C ASN A 80 15.84 -7.74 16.05
N ASP A 81 16.67 -7.61 17.07
CA ASP A 81 16.94 -8.65 18.08
C ASP A 81 15.90 -8.69 19.21
N TRP A 82 14.85 -7.86 19.11
CA TRP A 82 13.75 -7.76 20.05
C TRP A 82 12.38 -7.93 19.38
N VAL A 83 11.34 -8.19 20.18
CA VAL A 83 9.97 -8.39 19.68
C VAL A 83 9.35 -7.04 19.31
N ALA A 84 9.20 -6.79 18.01
CA ALA A 84 8.51 -5.60 17.51
C ALA A 84 6.98 -5.74 17.71
N GLN A 85 6.39 -4.78 18.40
CA GLN A 85 4.94 -4.57 18.50
C GLN A 85 4.58 -3.28 17.78
N GLY A 86 3.38 -3.17 17.23
CA GLY A 86 2.96 -1.94 16.56
C GLY A 86 1.55 -1.98 16.02
N THR A 87 1.15 -0.88 15.40
CA THR A 87 -0.16 -0.72 14.76
C THR A 87 -0.05 -0.90 13.25
N TYR A 88 -0.84 -1.82 12.69
CA TYR A 88 -0.96 -1.96 11.24
C TYR A 88 -1.95 -0.94 10.68
N ILE A 89 -1.49 -0.12 9.75
CA ILE A 89 -2.28 0.89 9.05
C ILE A 89 -2.38 0.51 7.58
N PHE A 90 -3.60 0.52 7.07
CA PHE A 90 -3.90 0.21 5.68
C PHE A 90 -4.79 1.32 5.08
N PRO A 91 -4.36 2.01 4.01
CA PRO A 91 -5.17 3.03 3.35
C PRO A 91 -6.25 2.37 2.47
N ILE A 92 -7.50 2.82 2.61
CA ILE A 92 -8.67 2.37 1.83
C ILE A 92 -9.17 3.51 0.95
#